data_AF-A0A1V3J768-F1
#
_entry.id   AF-A0A1V3J768-F1
#
_cell.length_a   1.000
_cell.length_b   1.000
_cell.length_c   1.000
_cell.angle_alpha   90.00
_cell.angle_beta   90.00
_cell.angle_gamma   90.00
#
_symmetry.space_group_name_H-M   'P 1'
#
loop_
_entity.id
_entity.type
_entity.pdbx_description
1 polymer ?
#
loop_
_entity_poly.entity_id
_entity_poly.type
_entity_poly.pdbx_seq_one_letter_code
_entity_poly.pdbx_strand_id
1 'polypeptide(L)'
;MKNVFLISLIALSLNGCAELTAINNKVGEFAGQLNKTLGIGSIQSFDDEATSKRDIDTLYVRLKREFNFPTKDEYLGRAYGDVRKWKTHQMEQDGIIHETNPGVYYRMARALGEKNQYYLDISLEKDGRNSKVYWKVRGTPELATEIKQDILKTIK
;
A
#
# COMPACT_ATOMS: atom_id res chain seq x y z
N MET A 1 49.01 36.84 13.55
CA MET A 1 47.83 36.50 14.38
C MET A 1 47.15 35.32 13.71
N LYS A 2 47.48 34.08 14.10
CA LYS A 2 46.82 33.24 15.13
C LYS A 2 45.44 32.71 14.69
N ASN A 3 45.33 31.36 14.75
CA ASN A 3 44.15 30.46 14.79
C ASN A 3 43.67 30.00 13.40
N VAL A 4 43.93 28.76 12.92
CA VAL A 4 43.58 27.40 13.39
C VAL A 4 42.10 27.26 13.71
N PHE A 5 41.36 26.54 12.85
CA PHE A 5 40.38 25.51 13.23
C PHE A 5 40.10 24.58 12.04
N LEU A 6 40.51 23.31 12.16
CA LEU A 6 39.89 22.17 11.46
C LEU A 6 38.44 22.04 11.94
N ILE A 7 37.53 21.52 11.09
CA ILE A 7 36.74 20.30 11.34
C ILE A 7 35.78 20.06 10.15
N SER A 8 35.84 18.82 9.68
CA SER A 8 34.92 18.07 8.82
C SER A 8 33.43 18.38 9.02
N LEU A 9 32.67 18.51 7.92
CA LEU A 9 31.30 18.00 7.89
C LEU A 9 30.98 17.33 6.55
N ILE A 10 31.05 16.01 6.64
CA ILE A 10 30.58 15.00 5.70
C ILE A 10 29.05 15.09 5.54
N ALA A 11 28.60 14.87 4.31
CA ALA A 11 27.28 14.38 3.89
C ALA A 11 26.03 15.14 4.36
N LEU A 12 25.61 16.12 3.54
CA LEU A 12 24.19 16.48 3.39
C LEU A 12 23.60 15.73 2.19
N SER A 13 23.51 14.42 2.32
CA SER A 13 22.59 13.57 1.57
C SER A 13 21.92 12.70 2.61
N LEU A 14 20.60 12.82 2.76
CA LEU A 14 19.65 11.99 3.54
C LEU A 14 18.63 12.87 4.28
N ASN A 15 17.77 13.56 3.54
CA ASN A 15 16.47 14.03 4.04
C ASN A 15 15.35 13.51 3.15
N GLY A 16 15.42 12.22 2.79
CA GLY A 16 14.43 11.55 1.93
C GLY A 16 13.96 10.18 2.43
N CYS A 17 14.20 9.81 3.69
CA CYS A 17 13.89 8.46 4.17
C CYS A 17 13.27 8.40 5.58
N ALA A 18 12.86 9.53 6.17
CA ALA A 18 12.23 9.51 7.49
C ALA A 18 10.70 9.31 7.43
N GLU A 19 10.05 9.63 6.30
CA GLU A 19 8.59 9.55 6.19
C GLU A 19 8.08 8.12 5.92
N LEU A 20 8.89 7.24 5.31
CA LEU A 20 8.49 5.86 5.04
C LEU A 20 8.41 5.00 6.32
N THR A 21 9.26 5.28 7.32
CA THR A 21 9.26 4.57 8.61
C THR A 21 8.04 4.92 9.46
N ALA A 22 7.56 6.18 9.39
CA ALA A 22 6.39 6.63 10.14
C ALA A 22 5.09 5.97 9.65
N ILE A 23 4.97 5.72 8.34
CA ILE A 23 3.86 4.93 7.77
C ILE A 23 3.93 3.48 8.25
N ASN A 24 5.12 2.89 8.30
CA ASN A 24 5.31 1.51 8.77
C ASN A 24 4.88 1.34 10.24
N ASN A 25 5.16 2.34 11.09
CA ASN A 25 4.78 2.32 12.51
C ASN A 25 3.27 2.45 12.72
N LYS A 26 2.57 3.30 11.96
CA LYS A 26 1.10 3.42 12.02
C LYS A 26 0.39 2.16 11.52
N VAL A 27 0.91 1.53 10.46
CA VAL A 27 0.42 0.24 9.96
C VAL A 27 0.66 -0.87 11.00
N GLY A 28 1.80 -0.85 11.70
CA GLY A 28 2.14 -1.78 12.77
C GLY A 28 1.20 -1.70 13.98
N GLU A 29 0.84 -0.50 14.45
CA GLU A 29 -0.10 -0.33 15.57
C GLU A 29 -1.53 -0.74 15.20
N PHE A 30 -1.99 -0.42 13.99
CA PHE A 30 -3.28 -0.91 13.47
C PHE A 30 -3.30 -2.45 13.35
N ALA A 31 -2.20 -3.04 12.88
CA ALA A 31 -2.05 -4.49 12.77
C ALA A 31 -2.05 -5.19 14.15
N GLY A 32 -1.47 -4.55 15.17
CA GLY A 32 -1.41 -5.05 16.55
C GLY A 32 -2.77 -5.03 17.27
N GLN A 33 -3.60 -4.00 17.05
CA GLN A 33 -4.92 -3.91 17.68
C GLN A 33 -5.94 -4.90 17.09
N LEU A 34 -5.88 -5.17 15.79
CA LEU A 34 -6.71 -6.21 15.16
C LEU A 34 -6.38 -7.63 15.64
N ASN A 35 -5.14 -7.90 16.09
CA ASN A 35 -4.73 -9.23 16.56
C ASN A 35 -5.29 -9.58 17.95
N LYS A 36 -5.65 -8.58 18.76
CA LYS A 36 -6.16 -8.79 20.13
C LYS A 36 -7.68 -9.02 20.22
N THR A 37 -8.45 -8.70 19.18
CA THR A 37 -9.92 -8.66 19.28
C THR A 37 -10.64 -9.85 18.64
N LEU A 38 -9.96 -10.72 17.88
CA LEU A 38 -10.60 -11.85 17.20
C LEU A 38 -9.78 -13.13 17.43
N GLY A 39 -10.27 -14.02 18.29
CA GLY A 39 -9.69 -15.36 18.55
C GLY A 39 -9.83 -16.33 17.36
N ILE A 40 -9.54 -15.88 16.14
CA ILE A 40 -9.56 -16.67 14.91
C ILE A 40 -8.12 -17.09 14.62
N GLY A 41 -7.73 -18.27 15.12
CA GLY A 41 -6.46 -18.89 14.77
C GLY A 41 -6.43 -19.19 13.28
N SER A 42 -5.80 -18.32 12.48
CA SER A 42 -5.35 -18.53 11.08
C SER A 42 -5.09 -17.22 10.31
N ILE A 43 -5.57 -16.07 10.79
CA ILE A 43 -5.32 -14.79 10.10
C ILE A 43 -3.89 -14.32 10.38
N GLN A 44 -3.07 -14.27 9.33
CA GLN A 44 -1.67 -13.85 9.38
C GLN A 44 -1.42 -12.77 8.33
N SER A 45 -0.26 -12.11 8.40
CA SER A 45 0.21 -11.20 7.34
C SER A 45 1.25 -11.91 6.49
N PHE A 46 1.10 -11.80 5.17
CA PHE A 46 2.01 -12.34 4.16
C PHE A 46 2.42 -11.20 3.25
N ASP A 47 3.73 -11.00 3.10
CA ASP A 47 4.31 -9.94 2.29
C ASP A 47 5.20 -10.58 1.22
N ASP A 48 5.12 -10.11 -0.03
CA ASP A 48 5.93 -10.61 -1.14
C ASP A 48 6.08 -9.53 -2.22
N GLU A 49 7.01 -9.76 -3.15
CA GLU A 49 7.36 -8.81 -4.20
C GLU A 49 7.63 -9.50 -5.54
N ALA A 50 7.47 -8.74 -6.62
CA ALA A 50 7.84 -9.18 -7.96
C ALA A 50 8.22 -8.00 -8.84
N THR A 51 9.07 -8.27 -9.83
CA THR A 51 9.41 -7.31 -10.88
C THR A 51 8.69 -7.66 -12.17
N SER A 52 8.10 -6.65 -12.81
CA SER A 52 7.48 -6.77 -14.12
C SER A 52 8.23 -5.92 -15.15
N LYS A 53 8.28 -6.40 -16.39
CA LYS A 53 8.84 -5.66 -17.53
C LYS A 53 7.90 -4.59 -18.08
N ARG A 54 6.69 -4.46 -17.52
CA ARG A 54 5.70 -3.47 -17.94
C ARG A 54 5.95 -2.13 -17.27
N ASP A 55 5.49 -1.07 -17.93
CA ASP A 55 5.40 0.25 -17.33
C ASP A 55 4.41 0.26 -16.15
N ILE A 56 4.68 1.14 -15.20
CA ILE A 56 3.98 1.20 -13.93
C ILE A 56 2.50 1.56 -14.09
N ASP A 57 2.17 2.43 -15.04
CA ASP A 57 0.79 2.89 -15.29
C ASP A 57 -0.07 1.75 -15.85
N THR A 58 0.49 0.95 -16.76
CA THR A 58 -0.17 -0.26 -17.26
C THR A 58 -0.41 -1.28 -16.15
N LEU A 59 0.58 -1.49 -15.26
CA LEU A 59 0.40 -2.41 -14.13
C LEU A 59 -0.68 -1.92 -13.16
N TYR A 60 -0.68 -0.62 -12.86
CA TYR A 60 -1.71 0.00 -12.04
C TYR A 60 -3.11 -0.31 -12.57
N VAL A 61 -3.37 -0.06 -13.86
CA VAL A 61 -4.70 -0.30 -14.45
C VAL A 61 -5.08 -1.78 -14.39
N ARG A 62 -4.14 -2.69 -14.65
CA ARG A 62 -4.39 -4.15 -14.64
C ARG A 62 -4.71 -4.64 -13.23
N LEU A 63 -3.89 -4.28 -12.25
CA LEU A 63 -4.08 -4.68 -10.85
C LEU A 63 -5.33 -4.04 -10.23
N LYS A 64 -5.62 -2.77 -10.55
CA LYS A 64 -6.88 -2.11 -10.17
C LYS A 64 -8.07 -2.92 -10.63
N ARG A 65 -8.06 -3.36 -11.90
CA ARG A 65 -9.15 -4.11 -12.50
C ARG A 65 -9.27 -5.53 -11.93
N GLU A 66 -8.16 -6.24 -11.77
CA GLU A 66 -8.16 -7.62 -11.26
C GLU A 66 -8.76 -7.70 -9.85
N PHE A 67 -8.29 -6.84 -8.95
CA PHE A 67 -8.70 -6.86 -7.55
C PHE A 67 -9.86 -5.90 -7.21
N ASN A 68 -10.43 -5.27 -8.24
CA ASN A 68 -11.51 -4.29 -8.12
C ASN A 68 -11.21 -3.23 -7.06
N PHE A 69 -10.01 -2.64 -7.09
CA PHE A 69 -9.68 -1.55 -6.17
C PHE A 69 -10.51 -0.31 -6.52
N PRO A 70 -11.32 0.21 -5.57
CA PRO A 70 -12.08 1.42 -5.79
C PRO A 70 -11.14 2.63 -5.79
N THR A 71 -11.35 3.55 -6.72
CA THR A 71 -10.81 4.90 -6.60
C THR A 71 -11.55 5.66 -5.51
N LYS A 72 -10.91 6.73 -5.00
CA LYS A 72 -11.59 7.67 -4.10
C LYS A 72 -12.90 8.19 -4.70
N ASP A 73 -12.92 8.55 -5.97
CA ASP A 73 -14.14 9.09 -6.60
C ASP A 73 -15.19 8.01 -6.86
N GLU A 74 -14.80 6.76 -7.17
CA GLU A 74 -15.73 5.62 -7.27
C GLU A 74 -16.40 5.34 -5.91
N TYR A 75 -15.66 5.40 -4.80
CA TYR A 75 -16.21 5.19 -3.46
C TYR A 75 -17.13 6.34 -3.02
N LEU A 76 -16.70 7.59 -3.23
CA LEU A 76 -17.46 8.77 -2.83
C LEU A 76 -18.72 8.95 -3.70
N GLY A 77 -18.65 8.57 -4.97
CA GLY A 77 -19.71 8.75 -5.96
C GLY A 77 -20.12 10.22 -6.06
N ARG A 78 -21.44 10.47 -6.11
CA ARG A 78 -22.02 11.81 -6.19
C ARG A 78 -22.14 12.54 -4.84
N ALA A 79 -21.50 12.03 -3.77
CA ALA A 79 -21.58 12.66 -2.45
C ALA A 79 -20.93 14.05 -2.46
N TYR A 80 -21.59 15.00 -1.82
CA TYR A 80 -21.15 16.40 -1.66
C TYR A 80 -21.30 16.85 -0.19
N GLY A 81 -20.68 17.98 0.16
CA GLY A 81 -20.78 18.58 1.49
C GLY A 81 -20.39 17.62 2.63
N ASP A 82 -21.17 17.63 3.71
CA ASP A 82 -20.89 16.81 4.90
C ASP A 82 -21.05 15.31 4.64
N VAL A 83 -21.91 14.91 3.70
CA VAL A 83 -22.02 13.50 3.27
C VAL A 83 -20.71 13.03 2.64
N ARG A 84 -20.05 13.88 1.84
CA ARG A 84 -18.73 13.55 1.26
C ARG A 84 -17.66 13.43 2.34
N LYS A 85 -17.68 14.31 3.35
CA LYS A 85 -16.74 14.24 4.48
C LYS A 85 -16.93 12.94 5.28
N TRP A 86 -18.18 12.62 5.62
CA TRP A 86 -18.52 11.37 6.31
C TRP A 86 -18.09 10.14 5.52
N LYS A 87 -18.41 10.07 4.21
CA LYS A 87 -17.95 8.97 3.36
C LYS A 87 -16.43 8.88 3.25
N THR A 88 -15.73 10.02 3.20
CA THR A 88 -14.26 10.01 3.17
C THR A 88 -13.70 9.35 4.42
N HIS A 89 -14.26 9.71 5.59
CA HIS A 89 -13.87 9.08 6.85
C HIS A 89 -14.25 7.60 6.90
N GLN A 90 -15.40 7.22 6.34
CA GLN A 90 -15.79 5.82 6.22
C GLN A 90 -14.83 5.02 5.33
N MET A 91 -14.39 5.59 4.20
CA MET A 91 -13.41 4.97 3.30
C MET A 91 -12.10 4.66 4.03
N GLU A 92 -11.64 5.58 4.88
CA GLU A 92 -10.46 5.39 5.73
C GLU A 92 -10.68 4.26 6.76
N GLN A 93 -11.87 4.20 7.38
CA GLN A 93 -12.23 3.13 8.32
C GLN A 93 -12.35 1.75 7.64
N ASP A 94 -12.83 1.72 6.40
CA ASP A 94 -12.92 0.50 5.57
C ASP A 94 -11.53 0.03 5.09
N GLY A 95 -10.47 0.78 5.40
CA GLY A 95 -9.09 0.49 4.97
C GLY A 95 -8.89 0.65 3.47
N ILE A 96 -9.72 1.44 2.80
CA ILE A 96 -9.57 1.69 1.36
C ILE A 96 -8.49 2.74 1.16
N ILE A 97 -7.42 2.35 0.47
CA ILE A 97 -6.34 3.24 0.07
C ILE A 97 -6.36 3.36 -1.44
N HIS A 98 -6.31 4.59 -1.95
CA HIS A 98 -6.14 4.88 -3.36
C HIS A 98 -5.25 6.11 -3.51
N GLU A 99 -3.95 5.87 -3.54
CA GLU A 99 -2.92 6.89 -3.71
C GLU A 99 -2.32 6.74 -5.11
N THR A 100 -2.26 7.84 -5.85
CA THR A 100 -1.83 7.82 -7.25
C THR A 100 -0.88 8.96 -7.54
N ASN A 101 0.31 8.64 -8.06
CA ASN A 101 1.23 9.60 -8.66
C ASN A 101 1.72 9.01 -10.00
N PRO A 102 1.01 9.31 -11.11
CA PRO A 102 1.25 8.66 -12.39
C PRO A 102 2.72 8.70 -12.84
N GLY A 103 3.21 7.57 -13.35
CA GLY A 103 4.59 7.39 -13.77
C GLY A 103 5.63 7.31 -12.64
N VAL A 104 5.22 7.43 -11.37
CA VAL A 104 6.12 7.44 -10.20
C VAL A 104 5.78 6.32 -9.22
N TYR A 105 4.59 6.38 -8.62
CA TYR A 105 4.14 5.39 -7.62
C TYR A 105 2.63 5.26 -7.59
N TYR A 106 2.16 4.10 -7.16
CA TYR A 106 0.75 3.86 -6.86
C TYR A 106 0.64 3.02 -5.58
N ARG A 107 -0.41 3.25 -4.80
CA ARG A 107 -0.78 2.36 -3.71
C ARG A 107 -2.29 2.17 -3.68
N MET A 108 -2.70 0.92 -3.62
CA MET A 108 -4.11 0.52 -3.62
C MET A 108 -4.32 -0.50 -2.52
N ALA A 109 -5.30 -0.27 -1.66
CA ALA A 109 -5.66 -1.24 -0.64
C ALA A 109 -7.16 -1.34 -0.44
N ARG A 110 -7.61 -2.51 -0.01
CA ARG A 110 -9.01 -2.76 0.35
C ARG A 110 -9.14 -3.92 1.32
N ALA A 111 -10.24 -3.92 2.06
CA ALA A 111 -10.71 -5.13 2.71
C ALA A 111 -11.23 -6.18 1.71
N LEU A 112 -11.11 -7.44 2.10
CA LEU A 112 -11.53 -8.65 1.38
C LEU A 112 -12.37 -9.55 2.29
N GLY A 113 -13.14 -10.45 1.68
CA GLY A 113 -14.06 -11.36 2.37
C GLY A 113 -15.40 -10.72 2.74
N GLU A 114 -16.40 -11.55 3.04
CA GLU A 114 -17.79 -11.11 3.28
C GLU A 114 -17.96 -10.16 4.47
N LYS A 115 -17.05 -10.22 5.44
CA LYS A 115 -17.08 -9.42 6.66
C LYS A 115 -15.88 -8.49 6.77
N ASN A 116 -15.22 -8.18 5.65
CA ASN A 116 -13.99 -7.38 5.63
C ASN A 116 -12.90 -7.96 6.56
N GLN A 117 -12.89 -9.29 6.74
CA GLN A 117 -11.99 -9.95 7.69
C GLN A 117 -10.55 -10.10 7.16
N TYR A 118 -10.36 -9.89 5.86
CA TYR A 118 -9.08 -9.97 5.19
C TYR A 118 -8.72 -8.61 4.56
N TYR A 119 -7.47 -8.46 4.15
CA TYR A 119 -6.97 -7.19 3.62
C TYR A 119 -5.91 -7.44 2.55
N LEU A 120 -5.95 -6.64 1.49
CA LEU A 120 -4.94 -6.61 0.43
C LEU A 120 -4.46 -5.17 0.24
N ASP A 121 -3.14 -5.00 0.29
CA ASP A 121 -2.43 -3.74 0.00
C ASP A 121 -1.41 -4.02 -1.10
N ILE A 122 -1.48 -3.27 -2.19
CA ILE A 122 -0.54 -3.36 -3.31
C ILE A 122 0.10 -1.99 -3.51
N SER A 123 1.44 -1.97 -3.54
CA SER A 123 2.23 -0.79 -3.87
C SER A 123 3.05 -1.04 -5.13
N LEU A 124 3.15 -0.02 -5.98
CA LEU A 124 3.90 -0.05 -7.23
C LEU A 124 4.97 1.03 -7.21
N GLU A 125 6.17 0.67 -7.65
CA GLU A 125 7.30 1.59 -7.78
C GLU A 125 7.96 1.42 -9.15
N LYS A 126 8.46 2.53 -9.70
CA LYS A 126 9.20 2.52 -10.95
C LYS A 126 10.63 2.00 -10.73
N ASP A 127 11.05 1.05 -11.57
CA ASP A 127 12.40 0.49 -11.55
C ASP A 127 13.04 0.59 -12.95
N GLY A 128 13.46 1.80 -13.30
CA GLY A 128 14.01 2.11 -14.63
C GLY A 128 12.97 1.92 -15.74
N ARG A 129 13.15 0.89 -16.57
CA ARG A 129 12.20 0.47 -17.62
C ARG A 129 11.20 -0.58 -17.14
N ASN A 130 11.43 -1.13 -15.95
CA ASN A 130 10.59 -2.12 -15.31
C ASN A 130 9.77 -1.44 -14.19
N SER A 131 8.96 -2.24 -13.53
CA SER A 131 8.21 -1.82 -12.34
C SER A 131 8.28 -2.89 -11.28
N LYS A 132 8.42 -2.48 -10.03
CA LYS A 132 8.32 -3.36 -8.86
C LYS A 132 6.90 -3.32 -8.30
N VAL A 133 6.42 -4.49 -7.92
CA VAL A 133 5.11 -4.71 -7.31
C VAL A 133 5.36 -5.33 -5.95
N TYR A 134 4.87 -4.67 -4.91
CA TYR A 134 4.87 -5.15 -3.55
C TYR A 134 3.44 -5.42 -3.14
N TRP A 135 3.19 -6.53 -2.46
CA TRP A 135 1.86 -6.77 -1.91
C TRP A 135 1.91 -7.38 -0.52
N LYS A 136 0.91 -7.00 0.26
CA LYS A 136 0.64 -7.52 1.59
C LYS A 136 -0.78 -8.07 1.65
N VAL A 137 -0.89 -9.31 2.09
CA VAL A 137 -2.15 -9.99 2.36
C VAL A 137 -2.28 -10.22 3.86
N ARG A 138 -3.34 -9.70 4.48
CA ARG A 138 -3.80 -10.16 5.79
C ARG A 138 -4.92 -11.16 5.58
N GLY A 139 -4.68 -12.44 5.85
CA GLY A 139 -5.68 -13.47 5.61
C GLY A 139 -5.18 -14.86 5.97
N THR A 140 -5.78 -15.89 5.37
CA THR A 140 -5.30 -17.26 5.51
C THR A 140 -4.15 -17.54 4.53
N PRO A 141 -3.30 -18.55 4.80
CA PRO A 141 -2.24 -18.95 3.86
C PRO A 141 -2.75 -19.28 2.44
N GLU A 142 -3.94 -19.87 2.34
CA GLU A 142 -4.57 -20.25 1.06
C GLU A 142 -4.92 -19.00 0.25
N LEU A 143 -5.57 -18.02 0.88
CA LEU A 143 -5.91 -16.76 0.25
C LEU A 143 -4.66 -15.99 -0.20
N ALA A 144 -3.62 -15.97 0.63
CA ALA A 144 -2.35 -15.33 0.27
C ALA A 144 -1.69 -15.99 -0.95
N THR A 145 -1.79 -17.32 -1.06
CA THR A 145 -1.29 -18.09 -2.21
C THR A 145 -2.09 -17.79 -3.47
N GLU A 146 -3.41 -17.75 -3.38
CA GLU A 146 -4.32 -17.39 -4.48
C GLU A 146 -3.99 -15.99 -5.02
N ILE A 147 -3.99 -14.98 -4.14
CA ILE A 147 -3.66 -13.59 -4.50
C ILE A 147 -2.28 -13.50 -5.15
N LYS A 148 -1.28 -14.20 -4.61
CA LYS A 148 0.05 -14.25 -5.21
C LYS A 148 0.00 -14.77 -6.65
N GLN A 149 -0.72 -15.86 -6.92
CA GLN A 149 -0.83 -16.39 -8.29
C GLN A 149 -1.53 -15.39 -9.23
N ASP A 150 -2.59 -14.75 -8.76
CA ASP A 150 -3.33 -13.76 -9.55
C ASP A 150 -2.50 -12.52 -9.86
N ILE A 151 -1.73 -12.02 -8.88
CA ILE A 151 -0.77 -10.93 -9.10
C ILE A 151 0.27 -11.37 -10.13
N LEU A 152 0.93 -12.52 -9.94
CA LEU A 152 1.98 -13.00 -10.84
C LEU A 152 1.46 -13.26 -12.27
N LYS A 153 0.18 -13.59 -12.43
CA LYS A 153 -0.48 -13.70 -13.72
C LYS A 153 -0.76 -12.32 -14.33
N THR A 154 -1.23 -11.38 -13.52
CA THR A 154 -1.65 -10.03 -13.94
C THR A 154 -0.47 -9.16 -14.38
N ILE A 155 0.69 -9.32 -13.73
CA ILE A 155 1.88 -8.49 -13.97
C ILE A 155 2.77 -8.97 -15.12
N LYS A 156 2.49 -10.14 -15.70
CA LYS A 156 3.18 -10.66 -16.91
C LYS A 156 2.75 -9.90 -18.17
#